data_AF-A0A9Q0D2D5-F1
#
_entry.id   AF-A0A9Q0D2D5-F1
#
_cell.length_a   1.000
_cell.length_b   1.000
_cell.length_c   1.000
_cell.angle_alpha   90.00
_cell.angle_beta   90.00
_cell.angle_gamma   90.00
#
_symmetry.space_group_name_H-M   'P 1'
#
loop_
_entity.id
_entity.type
_entity.pdbx_description
1 polymer ?
#
loop_
_entity_poly.entity_id
_entity_poly.type
_entity_poly.pdbx_seq_one_letter_code
_entity_poly.pdbx_strand_id
1 'polypeptide(L)'
;MHLPNEFLFVMRSQRLIIRAHSSVQTVIDKLHSYKGRFFINFEGLQYKWGDFKLRIGKCLYNPNESLRGIVMEVEYLPLLSMDKSQRVMEEFYEIWQEAVASKLLAGQFINTEVIFSEYGLGDSNTPQHTAVLYGMCVVQVIASSNKNQ
;
A
#
# COMPACT_ATOMS: atom_id res chain seq x y z
N MET A 1 -8.11 7.11 4.26
CA MET A 1 -9.55 6.76 4.40
C MET A 1 -9.79 5.30 3.97
N HIS A 2 -10.18 4.38 4.87
CA HIS A 2 -10.57 3.00 4.50
C HIS A 2 -12.06 2.81 4.76
N LEU A 3 -12.76 2.26 3.77
CA LEU A 3 -14.14 1.81 3.91
C LEU A 3 -14.14 0.28 4.03
N PRO A 4 -14.78 -0.30 5.05
CA PRO A 4 -14.87 -1.74 5.18
C PRO A 4 -15.62 -2.32 3.98
N ASN A 5 -15.15 -3.47 3.47
CA ASN A 5 -15.77 -4.22 2.37
C ASN A 5 -15.81 -3.49 1.01
N GLU A 6 -14.92 -2.53 0.77
CA GLU A 6 -14.67 -2.02 -0.58
C GLU A 6 -13.62 -2.84 -1.31
N PHE A 7 -13.93 -3.21 -2.55
CA PHE A 7 -13.01 -3.90 -3.44
C PHE A 7 -12.61 -2.97 -4.58
N LEU A 8 -11.31 -2.85 -4.82
CA LEU A 8 -10.77 -2.10 -5.95
C LEU A 8 -9.89 -3.01 -6.80
N PHE A 9 -10.07 -2.92 -8.12
CA PHE A 9 -9.18 -3.52 -9.09
C PHE A 9 -8.22 -2.49 -9.61
N VAL A 10 -6.92 -2.81 -9.59
CA VAL A 10 -5.86 -2.00 -10.17
C VAL A 10 -5.23 -2.77 -11.32
N MET A 11 -5.45 -2.30 -12.53
CA MET A 11 -4.87 -2.81 -13.76
C MET A 11 -3.67 -1.94 -14.14
N ARG A 12 -2.49 -2.28 -13.60
CA ARG A 12 -1.28 -1.47 -13.71
C ARG A 12 -0.83 -1.21 -15.14
N SER A 13 -0.89 -2.21 -16.03
CA SER A 13 -0.50 -2.05 -17.44
C SER A 13 -1.36 -1.05 -18.20
N GLN A 14 -2.65 -0.96 -17.85
CA GLN A 14 -3.61 -0.03 -18.44
C GLN A 14 -3.77 1.25 -17.61
N ARG A 15 -3.07 1.36 -16.47
CA ARG A 15 -3.21 2.45 -15.49
C ARG A 15 -4.67 2.69 -15.09
N LEU A 16 -5.44 1.61 -14.96
CA LEU A 16 -6.88 1.68 -14.73
C LEU A 16 -7.23 1.21 -13.31
N ILE A 17 -8.12 1.94 -12.65
CA ILE A 17 -8.61 1.61 -11.31
C ILE A 17 -10.13 1.56 -11.36
N ILE A 18 -10.70 0.45 -10.88
CA ILE A 18 -12.14 0.24 -10.88
C ILE A 18 -12.59 -0.13 -9.48
N ARG A 19 -13.56 0.59 -8.94
CA ARG A 19 -14.28 0.16 -7.74
C ARG A 19 -15.25 -0.94 -8.12
N ALA A 20 -15.15 -2.08 -7.46
CA ALA A 20 -16.04 -3.20 -7.65
C ALA A 20 -17.17 -3.20 -6.62
N HIS A 21 -18.30 -3.79 -7.02
CA HIS A 21 -19.40 -4.05 -6.11
C HIS A 21 -19.04 -5.14 -5.09
N SER A 22 -19.71 -5.17 -3.94
CA SER A 22 -19.46 -6.16 -2.87
C SER A 22 -19.66 -7.62 -3.32
N SER A 23 -20.47 -7.85 -4.35
CA SER A 23 -20.69 -9.18 -4.95
C SER A 23 -19.54 -9.69 -5.82
N VAL A 24 -18.46 -8.91 -5.97
CA VAL A 24 -17.33 -9.26 -6.86
C VAL A 24 -16.69 -10.59 -6.48
N GLN A 25 -16.59 -10.90 -5.19
CA GLN A 25 -16.02 -12.17 -4.75
C GLN A 25 -16.82 -13.35 -5.31
N THR A 26 -18.15 -13.30 -5.19
CA THR A 26 -19.05 -14.31 -5.77
C THR A 26 -18.88 -14.43 -7.29
N VAL A 27 -18.64 -13.32 -7.98
CA VAL A 27 -18.43 -13.32 -9.44
C VAL A 27 -17.09 -13.97 -9.79
N ILE A 28 -16.00 -13.63 -9.09
CA ILE A 28 -14.68 -14.25 -9.27
C ILE A 28 -14.76 -15.75 -9.04
N ASP A 29 -15.42 -16.16 -7.95
CA ASP A 29 -15.55 -17.57 -7.57
C ASP A 29 -16.33 -18.35 -8.63
N LYS A 30 -17.44 -17.79 -9.14
CA LYS A 30 -18.28 -18.42 -10.18
C LYS A 30 -17.64 -18.46 -11.55
N LEU A 31 -16.87 -17.44 -11.91
CA LEU A 31 -16.26 -17.35 -13.23
C LEU A 31 -15.22 -18.46 -13.44
N HIS A 32 -14.60 -18.99 -12.38
CA HIS A 32 -13.55 -20.02 -12.36
C HIS A 32 -12.33 -19.78 -13.29
N SER A 33 -12.36 -18.71 -14.08
CA SER A 33 -11.38 -18.31 -15.09
C SER A 33 -10.33 -17.38 -14.50
N TYR A 34 -10.67 -16.64 -13.44
CA TYR A 34 -9.72 -15.84 -12.69
C TYR A 34 -9.12 -16.66 -11.54
N LYS A 35 -7.92 -17.22 -11.77
CA LYS A 35 -7.12 -17.84 -10.71
C LYS A 35 -6.16 -16.81 -10.15
N GLY A 36 -6.43 -16.35 -8.93
CA GLY A 36 -5.49 -15.51 -8.17
C GLY A 36 -4.16 -16.24 -8.03
N ARG A 37 -3.10 -15.68 -8.61
CA ARG A 37 -1.77 -16.31 -8.61
C ARG A 37 -1.09 -16.21 -7.24
N PHE A 38 -1.35 -15.12 -6.53
CA PHE A 38 -0.72 -14.77 -5.25
C PHE A 38 -1.74 -14.02 -4.39
N PHE A 39 -1.84 -14.38 -3.11
CA PHE A 39 -2.61 -13.66 -2.11
C PHE A 39 -1.67 -13.12 -1.04
N ILE A 40 -1.72 -11.81 -0.77
CA ILE A 40 -0.91 -11.17 0.27
C ILE A 40 -1.86 -10.59 1.31
N ASN A 41 -1.67 -11.01 2.55
CA ASN A 41 -2.37 -10.48 3.71
C ASN A 41 -1.46 -9.50 4.45
N PHE A 42 -2.04 -8.41 4.91
CA PHE A 42 -1.35 -7.42 5.75
C PHE A 42 -1.93 -7.47 7.15
N GLU A 43 -1.08 -7.73 8.13
CA GLU A 43 -1.47 -7.75 9.55
C GLU A 43 -0.61 -6.76 10.31
N GLY A 44 -1.22 -5.85 11.07
CA GLY A 44 -0.47 -4.77 11.67
C GLY A 44 -1.19 -3.99 12.75
N LEU A 45 -0.49 -2.98 13.24
CA LEU A 45 -0.95 -2.05 14.25
C LEU A 45 -1.08 -0.65 13.63
N GLN A 46 -2.01 0.12 14.18
CA GLN A 46 -2.23 1.50 13.80
C GLN A 46 -1.90 2.40 14.98
N TYR A 47 -1.08 3.41 14.73
CA TYR A 47 -0.69 4.45 15.67
C TYR A 47 -1.18 5.81 15.18
N LYS A 48 -1.53 6.68 16.10
CA LYS A 48 -1.78 8.09 15.83
C LYS A 48 -0.77 8.90 16.61
N TRP A 49 -0.05 9.78 15.92
CA TRP A 49 0.93 10.65 16.54
C TRP A 49 0.72 12.08 16.04
N GLY A 50 0.03 12.88 16.86
CA GLY A 50 -0.46 14.20 16.46
C GLY A 50 -1.33 14.12 15.21
N ASP A 51 -0.87 14.78 14.16
CA ASP A 51 -1.52 14.89 12.85
C ASP A 51 -1.20 13.72 11.91
N PHE A 52 -0.31 12.82 12.31
CA PHE A 52 0.03 11.64 11.54
C PHE A 52 -0.72 10.41 12.03
N LYS A 53 -1.09 9.58 11.07
CA LYS A 53 -1.61 8.25 11.28
C LYS A 53 -0.68 7.26 10.60
N LEU A 54 -0.12 6.37 11.40
CA LEU A 54 0.87 5.38 10.96
C LEU A 54 0.26 3.99 11.05
N ARG A 55 0.35 3.19 9.99
CA ARG A 55 0.00 1.77 10.03
C ARG A 55 1.23 0.97 9.70
N ILE A 56 1.63 0.08 10.60
CA ILE A 56 2.80 -0.78 10.42
C ILE A 56 2.33 -2.22 10.48
N GLY A 57 2.64 -3.01 9.45
CA GLY A 57 2.21 -4.39 9.39
C GLY A 57 3.21 -5.30 8.70
N LYS A 58 3.12 -6.59 9.02
CA LYS A 58 3.79 -7.66 8.30
C LYS A 58 2.97 -8.05 7.06
N CYS A 59 3.68 -8.34 5.98
CA CYS A 59 3.11 -8.90 4.76
C CYS A 59 3.28 -10.42 4.77
N LEU A 60 2.18 -11.15 4.70
CA LEU A 60 2.14 -12.60 4.72
C LEU A 60 1.68 -13.13 3.36
N TYR A 61 2.37 -14.14 2.84
CA TYR A 61 1.96 -14.84 1.62
C TYR A 61 1.06 -16.03 1.95
N ASN A 62 -0.14 -16.09 1.34
CA ASN A 62 -1.02 -17.25 1.46
C ASN A 62 -0.76 -18.20 0.26
N PRO A 63 -0.41 -19.48 0.49
CA PRO A 63 -1.04 -20.39 1.47
C PRO A 63 -0.22 -20.80 2.72
N ASN A 64 1.05 -20.39 2.87
CA ASN A 64 1.93 -20.89 3.95
C ASN A 64 2.22 -19.85 5.05
N GLU A 65 1.55 -18.69 5.02
CA GLU A 65 1.77 -17.56 5.94
C GLU A 65 3.25 -17.13 6.09
N SER A 66 4.05 -17.31 5.04
CA SER A 66 5.46 -16.93 5.10
C SER A 66 5.59 -15.41 5.12
N LEU A 67 6.30 -14.87 6.12
CA LEU A 67 6.63 -13.45 6.20
C LEU A 67 7.45 -13.02 4.98
N ARG A 68 6.98 -12.00 4.26
CA ARG A 68 7.68 -11.43 3.09
C ARG A 68 8.33 -10.08 3.36
N GLY A 69 7.85 -9.35 4.37
CA GLY A 69 8.41 -8.06 4.73
C GLY A 69 7.53 -7.28 5.69
N ILE A 70 7.98 -6.08 6.00
CA ILE A 70 7.26 -5.10 6.82
C ILE A 70 6.86 -3.95 5.89
N VAL A 71 5.61 -3.51 6.01
CA VAL A 71 5.07 -2.35 5.29
C VAL A 71 4.63 -1.32 6.30
N MET A 72 4.87 -0.07 5.94
CA MET A 72 4.48 1.10 6.69
C MET A 72 3.67 2.02 5.78
N GLU A 73 2.47 2.36 6.20
CA GLU A 73 1.64 3.38 5.58
C GLU A 73 1.61 4.59 6.51
N VAL A 74 1.87 5.77 5.94
CA VAL A 74 1.86 7.05 6.63
C VAL A 74 0.76 7.90 6.01
N GLU A 75 -0.14 8.44 6.82
CA GLU A 75 -1.24 9.31 6.39
C GLU A 75 -1.19 10.61 7.22
N TYR A 76 -1.03 11.75 6.55
CA TYR A 76 -1.16 13.06 7.18
C TYR A 76 -2.64 13.47 7.19
N LEU A 77 -3.22 13.65 8.38
CA LEU A 77 -4.65 13.81 8.58
C LEU A 77 -5.22 15.22 8.26
N PRO A 78 -4.52 16.33 8.51
CA PRO A 78 -5.09 17.67 8.35
C PRO A 78 -5.44 18.03 6.90
N LEU A 79 -4.77 17.42 5.93
CA LEU A 79 -4.95 17.70 4.51
C LEU A 79 -5.23 16.42 3.75
N LEU A 80 -6.27 16.46 2.90
CA LEU A 80 -6.50 15.41 1.91
C LEU A 80 -5.75 15.67 0.60
N SER A 81 -5.08 16.82 0.47
CA SER A 81 -4.31 17.19 -0.73
C SER A 81 -2.97 16.46 -0.71
N MET A 82 -2.71 15.63 -1.71
CA MET A 82 -1.45 14.93 -1.90
C MET A 82 -0.31 15.92 -2.16
N ASP A 83 -0.54 16.91 -3.01
CA ASP A 83 0.45 17.93 -3.38
C ASP A 83 0.82 18.80 -2.17
N LYS A 84 -0.16 19.25 -1.38
CA LYS A 84 0.11 20.08 -0.20
C LYS A 84 0.71 19.30 0.96
N SER A 85 0.42 18.00 1.05
CA SER A 85 1.01 17.13 2.09
C SER A 85 2.40 16.60 1.71
N GLN A 86 2.79 16.66 0.44
CA GLN A 86 4.04 16.12 -0.07
C GLN A 86 5.25 16.54 0.77
N ARG A 87 5.44 17.84 0.98
CA ARG A 87 6.59 18.36 1.75
C ARG A 87 6.63 17.81 3.18
N VAL A 88 5.48 17.74 3.84
CA VAL A 88 5.38 17.22 5.21
C VAL A 88 5.72 15.72 5.25
N MET A 89 5.33 14.98 4.21
CA MET A 89 5.63 13.55 4.06
C MET A 89 7.10 13.30 3.74
N GLU A 90 7.72 14.17 2.94
CA GLU A 90 9.17 14.15 2.67
C GLU A 90 9.97 14.41 3.95
N GLU A 91 9.63 15.46 4.70
CA GLU A 91 10.25 15.78 6.00
C GLU A 91 10.07 14.62 6.99
N PHE A 92 8.89 13.99 7.04
CA PHE A 92 8.66 12.79 7.86
C PHE A 92 9.60 11.63 7.45
N TYR A 93 9.76 11.40 6.15
CA TYR A 93 10.61 10.32 5.64
C TYR A 93 12.09 10.56 5.95
N GLU A 94 12.57 11.80 5.83
CA GLU A 94 13.94 12.19 6.21
C GLU A 94 14.22 11.90 7.69
N ILE A 95 13.34 12.37 8.59
CA ILE A 95 13.45 12.13 10.03
C ILE A 95 13.42 10.63 10.33
N TRP A 96 12.57 9.87 9.63
CA TRP A 96 12.49 8.43 9.79
C TRP A 96 13.79 7.74 9.38
N GLN A 97 14.38 8.11 8.24
CA GLN A 97 15.67 7.55 7.79
C GLN A 97 16.79 7.86 8.78
N GLU A 98 16.87 9.07 9.30
CA GLU A 98 17.85 9.45 10.33
C GLU A 98 17.67 8.63 11.62
N ALA A 99 16.42 8.44 12.06
CA ALA A 99 16.10 7.64 13.24
C ALA A 99 16.44 6.14 13.05
N VAL A 100 16.27 5.59 11.85
CA VAL A 100 16.64 4.21 11.53
C VAL A 100 18.16 4.05 11.48
N ALA A 101 18.86 4.98 10.82
CA ALA A 101 20.31 4.98 10.70
C ALA A 101 21.01 5.09 12.06
N SER A 102 20.52 5.98 12.93
CA SER A 102 21.07 6.17 14.28
C SER A 102 20.86 4.98 15.22
N LYS A 103 19.82 4.17 14.99
CA LYS A 103 19.52 2.98 15.82
C LYS A 103 20.16 1.68 15.31
N LEU A 104 20.93 1.72 14.22
CA LEU A 104 21.58 0.54 13.60
C LEU A 104 20.59 -0.61 13.33
N LEU A 105 19.34 -0.30 13.02
CA LEU A 105 18.33 -1.32 12.74
C LEU A 105 18.61 -1.96 11.39
N ALA A 106 18.58 -3.30 11.34
CA ALA A 106 18.71 -4.04 10.10
C ALA A 106 17.45 -3.88 9.24
N GLY A 107 17.65 -3.59 7.95
CA GLY A 107 16.57 -3.41 6.97
C GLY A 107 16.42 -1.97 6.50
N GLN A 108 15.87 -1.80 5.30
CA GLN A 108 15.67 -0.49 4.69
C GLN A 108 14.20 -0.35 4.25
N PHE A 109 13.57 0.76 4.63
CA PHE A 109 12.28 1.14 4.09
C PHE A 109 12.47 1.84 2.74
N ILE A 110 11.91 1.24 1.70
CA ILE A 110 11.89 1.80 0.35
C ILE A 110 10.61 2.62 0.19
N ASN A 111 10.76 3.91 -0.05
CA ASN A 111 9.61 4.74 -0.43
C ASN A 111 9.20 4.40 -1.86
N THR A 112 7.90 4.17 -2.08
CA THR A 112 7.35 3.87 -3.41
C THR A 112 6.71 5.13 -3.95
N GLU A 113 7.42 5.81 -4.85
CA GLU A 113 6.87 6.96 -5.57
C GLU A 113 5.84 6.49 -6.60
N VAL A 114 4.68 7.16 -6.61
CA VAL A 114 3.58 6.88 -7.52
C VAL A 114 3.12 8.18 -8.15
N ILE A 115 3.04 8.20 -9.48
CA ILE A 115 2.48 9.32 -10.24
C ILE A 115 0.98 9.06 -10.40
N PHE A 116 0.17 9.57 -9.46
CA PHE A 116 -1.28 9.31 -9.42
C PHE A 116 -2.04 9.82 -10.65
N SER A 117 -1.56 10.90 -11.28
CA SER A 117 -2.14 11.45 -12.51
C SER A 117 -2.10 10.47 -13.68
N GLU A 118 -1.16 9.52 -13.70
CA GLU A 118 -1.12 8.47 -14.71
C GLU A 118 -2.32 7.52 -14.64
N TYR A 119 -2.94 7.42 -13.47
CA TYR A 119 -4.15 6.64 -13.22
C TYR A 119 -5.43 7.49 -13.31
N GLY A 120 -5.31 8.75 -13.76
CA GLY A 120 -6.43 9.71 -13.81
C GLY A 120 -6.90 10.17 -12.43
N LEU A 121 -6.08 10.01 -11.39
CA LEU A 121 -6.39 10.47 -10.05
C LEU A 121 -5.91 11.92 -9.85
N GLY A 122 -6.77 12.76 -9.27
CA GLY A 122 -6.45 14.14 -8.90
C GLY A 122 -5.87 14.26 -7.49
N ASP A 123 -5.64 15.48 -7.03
CA ASP A 123 -4.93 15.79 -5.77
C ASP A 123 -5.62 15.30 -4.48
N SER A 124 -6.93 15.06 -4.51
CA SER A 124 -7.65 14.61 -3.31
C SER A 124 -7.39 13.14 -3.01
N ASN A 125 -6.83 12.85 -1.84
CA ASN A 125 -6.57 11.52 -1.32
C ASN A 125 -7.88 10.73 -1.16
N THR A 126 -8.02 9.68 -1.96
CA THR A 126 -9.19 8.80 -2.03
C THR A 126 -8.79 7.34 -1.84
N PRO A 127 -9.73 6.41 -1.57
CA PRO A 127 -9.42 4.99 -1.50
C PRO A 127 -8.71 4.43 -2.75
N GLN A 128 -8.91 5.04 -3.92
CA GLN A 128 -8.21 4.70 -5.16
C GLN A 128 -6.71 4.98 -5.06
N HIS A 129 -6.28 6.09 -4.44
CA HIS A 129 -4.86 6.39 -4.22
C HIS A 129 -4.21 5.30 -3.37
N THR A 130 -4.87 4.96 -2.27
CA THR A 130 -4.44 3.86 -1.40
C THR A 130 -4.35 2.55 -2.17
N ALA A 131 -5.35 2.19 -2.98
CA ALA A 131 -5.32 0.97 -3.77
C ALA A 131 -4.11 0.90 -4.73
N VAL A 132 -3.74 2.02 -5.37
CA VAL A 132 -2.54 2.07 -6.22
C VAL A 132 -1.27 1.88 -5.40
N LEU A 133 -1.14 2.57 -4.26
CA LEU A 133 0.01 2.44 -3.36
C LEU A 133 0.20 0.99 -2.91
N TYR A 134 -0.88 0.33 -2.46
CA TYR A 134 -0.83 -1.10 -2.10
C TYR A 134 -0.48 -1.98 -3.29
N GLY A 135 -1.04 -1.73 -4.48
CA GLY A 135 -0.71 -2.46 -5.70
C GLY A 135 0.79 -2.37 -6.06
N MET A 136 1.37 -1.18 -5.94
CA MET A 136 2.80 -0.95 -6.19
C MET A 136 3.68 -1.58 -5.10
N CYS A 137 3.28 -1.45 -3.84
CA CYS A 137 3.95 -2.07 -2.69
C CYS A 137 4.02 -3.60 -2.83
N VAL A 138 2.90 -4.25 -3.19
CA VAL A 138 2.84 -5.70 -3.41
C VAL A 138 3.83 -6.15 -4.50
N VAL A 139 3.97 -5.39 -5.59
CA VAL A 139 4.96 -5.71 -6.63
C VAL A 139 6.38 -5.69 -6.07
N GLN A 140 6.73 -4.70 -5.24
CA GLN A 140 8.04 -4.61 -4.60
C GLN A 140 8.30 -5.75 -3.61
N VAL A 141 7.30 -6.10 -2.80
CA VAL A 141 7.38 -7.22 -1.85
C VAL A 141 7.61 -8.56 -2.58
N ILE A 142 6.90 -8.78 -3.69
CA ILE A 142 7.08 -9.99 -4.52
C ILE A 142 8.47 -9.99 -5.18
N ALA A 143 8.89 -8.86 -5.77
CA ALA A 143 10.19 -8.76 -6.45
C ALA A 143 11.37 -8.98 -5.49
N SER A 144 11.29 -8.43 -4.27
CA SER A 144 12.34 -8.56 -3.26
C SER A 144 12.45 -9.98 -2.70
N SER A 145 11.34 -10.72 -2.70
CA SER A 145 11.32 -12.12 -2.28
C SER A 145 12.02 -13.08 -3.25
N ASN A 146 12.06 -12.74 -4.54
CA ASN A 146 12.67 -13.58 -5.59
C ASN A 146 14.19 -13.39 -5.73
N LYS A 147 14.78 -12.35 -5.12
CA LYS A 147 16.23 -12.12 -5.14
C LYS A 147 17.01 -12.94 -4.11
N ASN A 148 16.31 -13.59 -3.17
CA ASN A 148 16.88 -14.40 -2.10
C ASN A 148 16.75 -15.92 -2.36
N GLN A 149 16.55 -16.33 -3.62
CA GLN A 149 16.63 -17.71 -4.12
C GLN A 149 17.77 -17.81 -5.13
#